data_AF-A0AAJ1JI63-F1
#
_entry.id   AF-A0AAJ1JI63-F1
#
_cell.length_a   1.000
_cell.length_b   1.000
_cell.length_c   1.000
_cell.angle_alpha   90.00
_cell.angle_beta   90.00
_cell.angle_gamma   90.00
#
_symmetry.space_group_name_H-M   'P 1'
#
loop_
_entity.id
_entity.type
_entity.pdbx_description
1 polymer ?
#
loop_
_entity_poly.entity_id
_entity_poly.type
_entity_poly.pdbx_seq_one_letter_code
_entity_poly.pdbx_strand_id
1 'polypeptide(L)' 'MISTHLSGLEELGRKLQALETDLQTQILRKAGKAAMEIVKEDMVAHAGYDKKAKGPHLRDNIKIRSAKSKKYKGGVMIT' A
#
# COMPACT_ATOMS: atom_id res chain seq x y z
N MET A 1 34.38 25.18 32.24
CA MET A 1 33.75 24.62 31.02
C MET A 1 32.82 23.51 31.45
N ILE A 2 31.51 23.65 31.25
CA ILE A 2 30.55 22.57 31.51
C ILE A 2 30.48 21.75 30.22
N SER A 3 30.92 20.49 30.25
CA SER A 3 30.75 19.56 29.14
C SER A 3 29.41 18.83 29.28
N THR A 4 28.50 19.07 28.35
CA THR A 4 27.24 18.31 28.25
C THR A 4 27.47 17.10 27.33
N HIS A 5 27.27 15.89 27.85
CA HIS A 5 27.40 14.67 27.07
C HIS A 5 26.07 14.37 26.38
N LEU A 6 26.02 14.54 25.05
CA LEU A 6 24.84 14.23 24.25
C LEU A 6 24.95 12.79 23.75
N SER A 7 24.02 11.91 24.15
CA SER A 7 23.93 10.53 23.69
C SER A 7 22.57 10.27 23.00
N GLY A 8 22.50 9.25 22.15
CA GLY A 8 21.24 8.82 21.52
C GLY A 8 20.91 9.43 20.14
N LEU A 9 21.73 10.33 19.60
CA LEU A 9 21.54 10.88 18.25
C LEU A 9 21.54 9.81 17.14
N GLU A 10 22.38 8.78 17.29
CA GLU A 10 22.44 7.67 16.33
C GLU A 10 21.14 6.86 16.33
N GLU A 11 20.59 6.58 17.51
CA GLU A 11 19.32 5.86 17.65
C GLU A 11 18.16 6.67 17.07
N LEU A 12 18.15 7.99 17.30
CA LEU A 12 17.20 8.91 16.69
C LEU A 12 17.32 8.88 15.15
N GLY A 13 18.53 8.93 14.61
CA GLY A 13 18.77 8.84 13.17
C GLY A 13 18.20 7.56 12.55
N ARG A 14 18.41 6.41 13.20
CA ARG A 14 17.84 5.12 12.75
C ARG A 14 16.32 5.12 12.76
N LYS A 15 15.69 5.69 13.80
CA LYS A 15 14.23 5.81 13.92
C LYS A 15 13.64 6.71 12.83
N LEU A 16 14.29 7.84 12.54
CA LEU A 16 13.86 8.75 11.48
C LEU A 16 13.94 8.10 10.10
N GLN A 17 15.02 7.36 9.83
CA GLN A 17 15.18 6.66 8.55
C GLN A 17 14.12 5.55 8.36
N ALA A 18 13.78 4.82 9.42
CA ALA A 18 12.68 3.85 9.39
C ALA A 18 11.35 4.54 9.06
N LEU A 19 11.06 5.67 9.72
CA LEU A 19 9.83 6.44 9.52
C LEU A 19 9.73 6.98 8.09
N GLU A 20 10.83 7.44 7.49
CA GLU A 20 10.88 7.87 6.10
C GLU A 20 10.48 6.73 5.14
N THR A 21 11.06 5.54 5.32
CA THR A 21 10.76 4.39 4.45
C THR A 21 9.31 3.92 4.57
N ASP A 22 8.73 3.97 5.77
CA ASP A 22 7.32 3.62 5.99
C ASP A 22 6.39 4.66 5.36
N LEU A 23 6.71 5.94 5.47
CA LEU A 23 5.94 7.01 4.85
C LEU A 23 5.96 6.90 3.32
N GLN A 24 7.14 6.69 2.72
CA GLN A 24 7.27 6.45 1.28
C GLN A 24 6.41 5.26 0.83
N THR A 25 6.45 4.15 1.59
CA THR A 25 5.64 2.97 1.30
C THR A 25 4.14 3.27 1.38
N GLN A 26 3.69 4.05 2.36
CA GLN A 26 2.28 4.42 2.48
C GLN A 26 1.81 5.31 1.32
N ILE A 27 2.64 6.28 0.90
CA ILE A 27 2.34 7.16 -0.23
C ILE A 27 2.16 6.32 -1.50
N LEU A 28 3.10 5.42 -1.78
CA LEU A 28 3.03 4.53 -2.95
C LEU A 28 1.77 3.64 -2.92
N ARG A 29 1.40 3.09 -1.76
CA ARG A 29 0.16 2.31 -1.61
C ARG A 29 -1.09 3.13 -1.92
N LYS A 30 -1.18 4.35 -1.39
CA LYS A 30 -2.34 5.22 -1.60
C LYS A 30 -2.46 5.63 -3.06
N ALA A 31 -1.36 6.09 -3.66
CA ALA A 31 -1.32 6.50 -5.06
C ALA A 31 -1.68 5.32 -6.00
N GLY A 32 -1.07 4.15 -5.76
CA GLY A 32 -1.32 2.97 -6.56
C GLY A 32 -2.75 2.43 -6.42
N LYS A 33 -3.34 2.50 -5.22
CA LYS A 33 -4.75 2.14 -5.02
C LYS A 33 -5.69 3.10 -5.74
N ALA A 34 -5.43 4.41 -5.66
CA ALA A 34 -6.22 5.42 -6.36
C ALA A 34 -6.16 5.22 -7.89
N ALA A 35 -4.98 4.92 -8.43
CA ALA A 35 -4.81 4.64 -9.85
C ALA A 35 -5.58 3.39 -10.31
N MET A 36 -5.68 2.37 -9.46
CA MET A 36 -6.38 1.12 -9.78
C MET A 36 -7.91 1.18 -9.59
N GLU A 37 -8.46 2.25 -9.03
CA GLU A 37 -9.91 2.34 -8.80
C GLU A 37 -10.69 2.33 -10.12
N ILE A 38 -10.18 3.02 -11.16
CA ILE A 38 -10.78 3.02 -12.50
C ILE A 38 -10.79 1.61 -13.10
N VAL A 39 -9.71 0.84 -12.93
CA VAL A 39 -9.62 -0.54 -13.42
C VAL A 39 -10.62 -1.42 -12.70
N LYS A 40 -10.77 -1.25 -11.38
CA LYS A 40 -11.75 -1.99 -10.59
C LYS A 40 -13.18 -1.68 -11.04
N GLU A 41 -13.51 -0.41 -11.29
CA GLU A 41 -14.81 -0.01 -11.80
C GLU A 41 -15.12 -0.68 -13.14
N ASP A 42 -14.17 -0.66 -14.06
CA ASP A 42 -14.29 -1.33 -15.36
C ASP A 42 -14.49 -2.85 -15.22
N MET A 43 -13.69 -3.51 -14.37
CA MET A 43 -13.83 -4.94 -14.11
C MET A 43 -15.17 -5.29 -13.48
N VAL A 44 -15.70 -4.45 -12.58
CA VAL A 44 -17.03 -4.67 -11.95
C VAL A 44 -18.15 -4.49 -12.97
N ALA A 45 -18.04 -3.51 -13.86
CA ALA A 45 -19.04 -3.25 -14.91
C ALA A 45 -19.13 -4.42 -15.91
N HIS A 46 -18.00 -5.05 -16.22
CA HIS A 46 -17.91 -6.14 -17.19
C HIS A 46 -17.92 -7.54 -16.56
N ALA A 47 -17.93 -7.65 -15.23
CA ALA A 47 -18.04 -8.93 -14.56
C ALA A 47 -19.45 -9.52 -14.71
N GLY A 48 -19.52 -10.83 -14.97
CA GLY A 48 -20.78 -11.56 -15.07
C GLY A 48 -21.64 -11.36 -13.82
N TYR A 49 -22.81 -10.76 -14.00
CA TYR A 49 -23.81 -10.55 -12.95
C TYR A 49 -25.13 -11.21 -13.33
N ASP A 50 -25.62 -12.09 -12.46
CA ASP A 50 -26.94 -12.68 -12.57
C ASP A 50 -27.77 -12.33 -11.32
N LYS A 51 -28.82 -11.52 -11.51
CA LYS A 51 -29.74 -11.12 -10.43
C LYS A 51 -30.47 -12.29 -9.77
N LYS A 52 -30.56 -13.45 -10.44
CA LYS A 52 -31.29 -14.64 -9.95
C LYS A 52 -30.39 -15.63 -9.22
N ALA A 53 -29.08 -15.52 -9.39
CA ALA A 53 -28.13 -16.41 -8.73
C ALA A 53 -28.02 -16.06 -7.24
N LYS A 54 -28.21 -17.05 -6.36
CA LYS A 54 -28.10 -16.90 -4.90
C LYS A 54 -26.66 -16.97 -4.36
N GLY A 55 -25.70 -17.34 -5.22
CA GLY A 55 -24.29 -17.48 -4.87
C GLY A 55 -23.49 -16.19 -5.08
N PRO A 56 -22.25 -16.12 -4.58
CA PRO A 56 -21.38 -14.96 -4.75
C PRO A 56 -21.12 -14.68 -6.23
N HIS A 57 -21.26 -13.41 -6.65
CA HIS A 57 -20.98 -13.02 -8.02
C HIS A 57 -19.48 -12.74 -8.20
N LEU A 58 -18.98 -12.89 -9.43
CA LEU A 58 -17.58 -12.61 -9.75
C LEU A 58 -17.18 -11.17 -9.36
N ARG A 59 -18.09 -10.21 -9.54
CA ARG A 59 -17.87 -8.81 -9.20
C ARG A 59 -17.57 -8.58 -7.71
N ASP A 60 -18.14 -9.39 -6.82
CA ASP A 60 -18.04 -9.20 -5.36
C ASP A 60 -16.63 -9.55 -4.85
N ASN A 61 -15.86 -10.30 -5.66
CA ASN A 61 -14.50 -10.70 -5.37
C ASN A 61 -13.43 -9.76 -5.95
N ILE A 62 -13.81 -8.76 -6.75
CA ILE A 62 -12.88 -7.80 -7.33
C ILE A 62 -12.44 -6.81 -6.25
N LYS A 63 -11.18 -6.92 -5.82
CA LYS A 63 -10.61 -6.13 -4.73
C LYS A 63 -9.18 -5.74 -5.07
N ILE A 64 -8.86 -4.46 -4.89
CA ILE A 64 -7.50 -3.95 -5.00
C ILE A 64 -6.74 -4.33 -3.72
N ARG A 65 -5.58 -4.94 -3.88
CA ARG A 65 -4.66 -5.36 -2.83
C ARG A 65 -3.31 -4.70 -3.06
N SER A 66 -2.58 -4.50 -1.96
CA SER A 66 -1.20 -4.01 -2.01
C SER A 66 -0.29 -4.94 -1.22
N ALA A 67 0.87 -5.27 -1.79
CA ALA A 67 1.90 -6.06 -1.14
C ALA A 67 3.25 -5.35 -1.24
N LYS A 68 4.18 -5.66 -0.32
CA LYS A 68 5.58 -5.25 -0.49
C LYS A 68 6.17 -5.99 -1.69
N SER A 69 6.87 -5.28 -2.57
CA SER A 69 7.54 -5.91 -3.70
C SER A 69 8.72 -6.75 -3.21
N LYS A 70 8.80 -8.00 -3.66
CA LYS A 70 9.99 -8.85 -3.47
C LYS A 70 11.11 -8.52 -4.45
N LYS A 71 10.77 -7.89 -5.58
CA LYS A 71 11.69 -7.59 -6.69
C LYS A 71 12.35 -6.22 -6.54
N TYR A 72 11.61 -5.22 -6.05
CA TYR A 72 12.09 -3.84 -5.91
C TYR A 72 12.15 -3.48 -4.42
N LYS A 73 13.36 -3.21 -3.91
CA LYS A 73 13.56 -2.81 -2.51
C LYS A 73 12.85 -1.47 -2.25
N GLY A 74 11.90 -1.44 -1.30
CA GLY A 74 11.05 -0.27 -1.04
C GLY A 74 9.87 -0.10 -2.00
N GLY A 75 9.73 -0.97 -3.01
CA GLY A 75 8.62 -0.94 -3.95
C GLY A 75 7.34 -1.55 -3.38
N VAL A 76 6.20 -1.09 -3.89
CA VAL A 76 4.87 -1.62 -3.59
C VAL A 76 4.28 -2.22 -4.87
N MET A 77 3.77 -3.45 -4.76
CA MET A 77 2.99 -4.08 -5.82
C MET A 77 1.51 -3.83 -5.53
N ILE A 78 0.77 -3.38 -6.53
CA ILE A 78 -0.70 -3.26 -6.49
C ILE A 78 -1.27 -4.29 -7.45
N THR A 79 -2.30 -4.99 -7.00
CA THR A 79 -2.99 -6.06 -7.74
C THR A 79 -4.48 -5.95 -7.52
#